data_AF-A0A849D5D7-F1
#
_entry.id   AF-A0A849D5D7-F1
#
_cell.length_a   1.000
_cell.length_b   1.000
_cell.length_c   1.000
_cell.angle_alpha   90.00
_cell.angle_beta   90.00
_cell.angle_gamma   90.00
#
_symmetry.space_group_name_H-M   'P 1'
#
loop_
_entity.id
_entity.type
_entity.pdbx_description
1 polymer ?
#
loop_
_entity_poly.entity_id
_entity_poly.type
_entity_poly.pdbx_seq_one_letter_code
_entity_poly.pdbx_strand_id
1 'polypeptide(L)' 'MAKKTVATLQSTSKRLTKAIKMVKSPKSGAYTFVEGIMPPEFVNDWLAKK' A
#
# COMPACT_ATOMS: atom_id res chain seq x y z
N MET A 1 -30.67 -33.70 10.36
CA MET A 1 -29.19 -33.55 10.25
C MET A 1 -28.91 -32.11 9.83
N ALA A 2 -28.54 -31.23 10.78
CA ALA A 2 -28.28 -29.83 10.46
C ALA A 2 -26.92 -29.72 9.76
N LYS A 3 -26.89 -29.19 8.53
CA LYS A 3 -25.64 -28.82 7.85
C LYS A 3 -24.98 -27.70 8.67
N LYS A 4 -24.02 -28.06 9.53
CA LYS A 4 -23.14 -27.09 10.18
C LYS A 4 -22.20 -26.57 9.10
N THR A 5 -22.49 -25.40 8.56
CA THR A 5 -21.56 -24.70 7.68
C THR A 5 -20.37 -24.27 8.54
N VAL A 6 -19.21 -24.91 8.34
CA VAL A 6 -17.96 -24.50 8.97
C VAL A 6 -17.46 -23.29 8.18
N ALA A 7 -17.48 -22.11 8.80
CA ALA A 7 -16.87 -20.92 8.23
C ALA A 7 -15.35 -21.13 8.17
N THR A 8 -14.79 -21.22 6.96
CA THR A 8 -13.33 -21.28 6.77
C THR A 8 -12.74 -19.89 6.94
N LEU A 9 -11.77 -19.72 7.84
CA LEU A 9 -11.02 -18.47 7.97
C LEU A 9 -10.10 -18.33 6.74
N GLN A 10 -10.34 -17.32 5.90
CA GLN A 10 -9.42 -17.01 4.80
C GLN A 10 -8.13 -16.44 5.38
N SER A 11 -7.11 -17.29 5.50
CA SER A 11 -5.79 -16.95 6.06
C SER A 11 -4.95 -16.09 5.12
N THR A 12 -5.35 -15.95 3.86
CA THR A 12 -4.65 -15.11 2.88
C THR A 12 -5.25 -13.71 2.87
N SER A 13 -4.70 -12.81 3.69
CA SER A 13 -4.99 -11.38 3.56
C SER A 13 -4.13 -10.78 2.44
N LYS A 14 -4.71 -9.87 1.65
CA LYS A 14 -3.93 -9.08 0.70
C LYS A 14 -3.06 -8.12 1.52
N ARG A 15 -1.74 -8.42 1.59
CA ARG A 15 -0.78 -7.54 2.26
C ARG A 15 -0.66 -6.26 1.45
N LEU A 16 -0.99 -5.13 2.04
CA LEU A 16 -0.83 -3.80 1.46
C LEU A 16 0.21 -3.03 2.26
N THR A 17 1.00 -2.23 1.56
CA THR A 17 2.06 -1.39 2.14
C THR A 17 1.75 0.07 1.82
N LYS A 18 1.86 0.93 2.84
CA LYS A 18 1.82 2.38 2.67
C LYS A 18 3.23 2.87 2.34
N ALA A 19 3.45 3.28 1.10
CA ALA A 19 4.70 3.88 0.65
C ALA A 19 4.59 5.40 0.77
N ILE A 20 5.63 6.05 1.30
CA ILE A 20 5.68 7.51 1.49
C ILE A 20 6.94 8.03 0.82
N LYS A 21 6.81 9.02 -0.07
CA LYS A 21 7.95 9.71 -0.70
C LYS A 21 7.89 11.22 -0.47
N MET A 22 9.06 11.84 -0.38
CA MET A 22 9.17 13.29 -0.35
C MET A 22 9.26 13.83 -1.77
N VAL A 23 8.39 14.79 -2.09
CA VAL A 23 8.40 15.51 -3.37
C VAL A 23 8.69 16.98 -3.07
N LYS A 24 9.59 17.58 -3.86
CA LYS A 24 9.88 19.01 -3.74
C LYS A 24 8.82 19.81 -4.48
N SER A 25 8.17 20.74 -3.78
CA SER A 25 7.21 21.68 -4.38
C SER A 25 7.93 22.59 -5.38
N PRO A 26 7.48 22.65 -6.66
CA PRO A 26 8.11 23.52 -7.65
C PRO A 26 7.86 25.01 -7.35
N LYS A 27 6.81 25.34 -6.60
CA LYS A 27 6.42 26.72 -6.29
C LYS A 27 7.19 27.30 -5.10
N SER A 28 7.34 26.52 -4.03
CA SER A 28 7.89 27.00 -2.75
C SER A 28 9.23 26.39 -2.38
N GLY A 29 9.70 25.36 -3.10
CA GLY A 29 10.93 24.64 -2.77
C GLY A 29 10.85 23.78 -1.49
N ALA A 30 9.73 23.83 -0.76
CA ALA A 30 9.46 23.01 0.40
C ALA A 30 9.22 21.55 0.00
N TYR A 31 9.53 20.62 0.89
CA TYR A 31 9.24 19.21 0.70
C TYR A 31 7.87 18.86 1.27
N THR A 32 7.08 18.11 0.50
CA THR A 32 5.81 17.54 0.92
C THR A 32 5.88 16.02 0.84
N PHE A 33 5.14 15.35 1.72
CA PHE A 33 5.02 13.90 1.70
C PHE A 33 3.84 13.50 0.81
N VAL A 34 4.08 12.57 -0.11
CA VAL A 34 3.04 11.91 -0.90
C VAL A 34 2.98 10.46 -0.47
N GLU A 35 1.77 9.98 -0.18
CA GLU A 35 1.52 8.61 0.26
C GLU A 35 0.71 7.82 -0.76
N GLY A 36 1.00 6.53 -0.88
CA GLY A 36 0.25 5.59 -1.72
C GLY A 36 0.15 4.23 -1.04
N ILE A 37 -1.04 3.63 -1.08
CA ILE A 37 -1.27 2.26 -0.59
C ILE A 37 -1.20 1.32 -1.79
N MET A 38 -0.27 0.38 -1.77
CA MET A 38 -0.05 -0.55 -2.88
C MET A 38 0.48 -1.90 -2.39
N PRO A 39 0.42 -2.94 -3.23
CA PRO A 39 1.08 -4.20 -2.95
C PRO A 39 2.61 -4.03 -2.77
N PRO A 40 3.24 -4.78 -1.84
CA PRO A 40 4.67 -4.68 -1.51
C PRO A 40 5.61 -4.78 -2.73
N GLU A 41 5.26 -5.59 -3.72
CA GLU A 41 6.04 -5.81 -4.94
C GLU A 41 6.21 -4.54 -5.79
N PHE A 42 5.26 -3.59 -5.72
CA PHE A 42 5.31 -2.36 -6.52
C PHE A 42 5.96 -1.17 -5.80
N VAL A 43 6.30 -1.32 -4.52
CA VAL A 43 6.82 -0.23 -3.69
C VAL A 43 8.16 0.30 -4.24
N ASN A 44 9.07 -0.60 -4.63
CA ASN A 44 10.40 -0.20 -5.13
C ASN A 44 10.30 0.59 -6.44
N ASP A 45 9.49 0.12 -7.38
CA ASP A 45 9.26 0.80 -8.66
C ASP A 45 8.59 2.16 -8.47
N TRP A 46 7.71 2.27 -7.48
CA TRP A 46 7.05 3.53 -7.16
C TRP A 46 8.02 4.55 -6.52
N LEU A 47 8.90 4.11 -5.63
CA LEU A 47 9.92 4.96 -5.01
C LEU A 47 11.01 5.40 -6.00
N ALA A 48 11.31 4.58 -7.00
CA ALA A 48 12.30 4.92 -8.04
C ALA A 48 11.83 6.05 -8.98
N LYS A 49 10.52 6.30 -9.07
CA LYS A 49 9.96 7.40 -9.89
C LYS A 49 10.19 8.76 -9.21
N LYS A 50 11.05 9.58 -9.82
CA LYS A 50 11.34 10.96 -9.43
C LYS A 50 10.10 11.85 -9.57
#